data_AF-A0A6N9P2G2-F1
#
_entry.id   AF-A0A6N9P2G2-F1
#
_cell.length_a   1.000
_cell.length_b   1.000
_cell.length_c   1.000
_cell.angle_alpha   90.00
_cell.angle_beta   90.00
_cell.angle_gamma   90.00
#
_symmetry.space_group_name_H-M   'P 1'
#
loop_
_entity.id
_entity.type
_entity.pdbx_description
1 polymer ?
#
loop_
_entity_poly.entity_id
_entity_poly.type
_entity_poly.pdbx_seq_one_letter_code
_entity_poly.pdbx_strand_id
1 'polypeptide(L)'
;MHYFKNSRKPCCQKIHAAADTASAALSQLPQKEPFLEPSHTMLFYTPFGKRIHCSFLLKKHYQKRIFSSCRWGLRHGITTFVADYTTPFGLLALETLCKLRETGEKFKLLGLQGYPISQRKTYRLMLEPYRELERLYLQCDEQCCDGAPLYAVRKVYSAAGLHCTENGLIIMRFLLMDNQIEP
;
A
#
# COMPACT_ATOMS: atom_id res chain seq x y z
N MET A 1 7.17 -26.09 -32.93
CA MET A 1 7.33 -24.84 -32.15
C MET A 1 6.66 -23.71 -32.91
N HIS A 2 5.43 -23.32 -32.54
CA HIS A 2 4.75 -22.17 -33.16
C HIS A 2 4.72 -21.01 -32.16
N TYR A 3 5.46 -19.95 -32.48
CA TYR A 3 5.40 -18.66 -31.77
C TYR A 3 4.10 -17.94 -32.14
N PHE A 4 3.21 -17.74 -31.17
CA PHE A 4 2.10 -16.79 -31.28
C PHE A 4 2.67 -15.37 -31.27
N LYS A 5 2.72 -14.71 -32.43
CA LYS A 5 2.88 -13.26 -32.53
C LYS A 5 1.61 -12.59 -31.99
N ASN A 6 1.69 -12.11 -30.76
CA ASN A 6 0.57 -11.43 -30.11
C ASN A 6 0.51 -9.98 -30.63
N SER A 7 -0.31 -9.77 -31.66
CA SER A 7 -0.73 -8.46 -32.17
C SER A 7 -1.44 -7.68 -31.06
N ARG A 8 -0.72 -6.77 -30.38
CA ARG A 8 -1.32 -5.86 -29.40
C ARG A 8 -2.10 -4.78 -30.15
N LYS A 9 -3.43 -4.77 -29.94
CA LYS A 9 -4.35 -3.77 -30.48
C LYS A 9 -3.90 -2.34 -30.09
N PRO A 10 -4.00 -1.34 -30.99
CA PRO A 10 -3.48 0.03 -30.79
C PRO A 10 -4.20 0.84 -29.70
N CYS A 11 -5.30 0.34 -29.13
CA CYS A 11 -6.05 1.02 -28.06
C CYS A 11 -5.35 0.94 -26.69
N CYS A 12 -4.64 -0.16 -26.39
CA CYS A 12 -3.97 -0.33 -25.09
C CYS A 12 -2.76 0.61 -24.93
N GLN A 13 -2.06 0.96 -26.02
CA GLN A 13 -0.86 1.78 -25.96
C GLN A 13 -1.14 3.22 -25.49
N LYS A 14 -2.29 3.80 -25.89
CA LYS A 14 -2.70 5.13 -25.46
C LYS A 14 -3.05 5.19 -23.97
N ILE A 15 -3.59 4.09 -23.42
CA ILE A 15 -3.94 3.98 -21.99
C ILE A 15 -2.68 3.84 -21.13
N HIS A 16 -1.70 3.04 -21.58
CA HIS A 16 -0.40 2.94 -20.90
C HIS A 16 0.34 4.27 -20.91
N ALA A 17 0.42 4.95 -22.06
CA ALA A 17 1.06 6.26 -22.15
C ALA A 17 0.41 7.31 -21.24
N ALA A 18 -0.91 7.35 -21.14
CA ALA A 18 -1.62 8.26 -20.23
C ALA A 18 -1.37 7.92 -18.74
N ALA A 19 -1.27 6.62 -18.40
CA ALA A 19 -0.92 6.17 -17.06
C ALA A 19 0.54 6.47 -16.71
N ASP A 20 1.45 6.42 -17.68
CA ASP A 20 2.87 6.75 -17.51
C ASP A 20 3.06 8.28 -17.32
N THR A 21 2.32 9.12 -18.06
CA THR A 21 2.31 10.58 -17.86
C THR A 21 1.72 10.98 -16.51
N ALA A 22 0.66 10.30 -16.06
CA ALA A 22 0.06 10.55 -14.75
C ALA A 22 0.94 10.01 -13.60
N SER A 23 1.63 8.88 -13.81
CA SER A 23 2.66 8.40 -12.88
C SER A 23 3.83 9.39 -12.78
N ALA A 24 4.23 10.02 -13.89
CA ALA A 24 5.26 11.06 -13.88
C ALA A 24 4.82 12.30 -13.10
N ALA A 25 3.53 12.66 -13.14
CA ALA A 25 2.98 13.76 -12.33
C ALA A 25 2.93 13.44 -10.83
N LEU A 26 2.62 12.20 -10.43
CA LEU A 26 2.70 11.74 -9.04
C LEU A 26 4.14 11.68 -8.50
N SER A 27 5.09 11.29 -9.35
CA SER A 27 6.52 11.23 -9.00
C SER A 27 7.17 12.61 -8.78
N GLN A 28 6.48 13.72 -9.10
CA GLN A 28 7.01 15.09 -8.97
C GLN A 28 6.73 15.76 -7.61
N LEU A 29 6.04 15.09 -6.67
CA LEU A 29 5.87 15.59 -5.32
C LEU A 29 7.22 15.56 -4.56
N PRO A 30 7.57 16.60 -3.78
CA PRO A 30 8.85 16.69 -3.09
C PRO A 30 9.07 15.48 -2.18
N GLN A 31 10.08 14.68 -2.52
CA GLN A 31 10.36 13.40 -1.88
C GLN A 31 11.06 13.61 -0.55
N LYS A 32 10.30 13.52 0.55
CA LYS A 32 10.83 13.39 1.90
C LYS A 32 10.83 11.91 2.26
N GLU A 33 11.99 11.36 2.60
CA GLU A 33 12.09 10.00 3.11
C GLU A 33 11.23 9.90 4.39
N PRO A 34 10.30 8.94 4.49
CA PRO A 34 9.42 8.84 5.65
C PRO A 34 10.24 8.36 6.84
N PHE A 35 10.30 9.15 7.90
CA PHE A 35 10.80 8.67 9.19
C PHE A 35 9.73 7.76 9.81
N LEU A 36 10.01 6.46 9.88
CA LEU A 36 9.11 5.45 10.42
C LEU A 36 9.73 4.85 11.68
N GLU A 37 9.03 4.99 12.80
CA GLU A 37 9.40 4.32 14.05
C GLU A 37 8.83 2.89 14.02
N PRO A 38 9.67 1.84 14.04
CA PRO A 38 9.19 0.47 13.85
C PRO A 38 8.14 0.04 14.88
N SER A 39 8.32 0.39 16.16
CA SER A 39 7.40 0.07 17.26
C SER A 39 6.02 0.71 17.11
N HIS A 40 5.91 1.81 16.38
CA HIS A 40 4.68 2.61 16.23
C HIS A 40 4.10 2.55 14.81
N THR A 41 4.65 1.71 13.94
CA THR A 41 4.29 1.64 12.52
C THR A 41 3.73 0.28 12.10
N MET A 42 2.55 0.30 11.47
CA MET A 42 1.93 -0.89 10.88
C MET A 42 1.74 -0.73 9.37
N LEU A 43 2.25 -1.69 8.60
CA LEU A 43 2.17 -1.74 7.13
C LEU A 43 1.07 -2.68 6.65
N PHE A 44 0.24 -2.24 5.72
CA PHE A 44 -0.75 -3.06 5.00
C PHE A 44 -0.34 -3.29 3.55
N TYR A 45 -0.19 -4.57 3.16
CA TYR A 45 0.17 -4.94 1.79
C TYR A 45 -0.24 -6.38 1.45
N THR A 46 -0.14 -6.73 0.16
CA THR A 46 -0.24 -8.11 -0.32
C THR A 46 1.15 -8.71 -0.52
N PRO A 47 1.51 -9.80 0.19
CA PRO A 47 2.79 -10.49 -0.03
C PRO A 47 2.93 -11.04 -1.44
N PHE A 48 4.17 -11.07 -1.94
CA PHE A 48 4.52 -11.73 -3.20
C PHE A 48 4.23 -13.24 -3.17
N GLY A 49 3.97 -13.83 -4.34
CA GLY A 49 3.87 -15.30 -4.51
C GLY A 49 2.56 -15.94 -4.03
N LYS A 50 1.56 -15.14 -3.63
CA LYS A 50 0.26 -15.64 -3.18
C LYS A 50 -0.59 -16.25 -4.30
N ARG A 51 -1.23 -17.39 -4.01
CA ARG A 51 -2.23 -18.04 -4.90
C ARG A 51 -3.65 -17.48 -4.75
N ILE A 52 -4.03 -17.05 -3.55
CA ILE A 52 -5.34 -16.47 -3.25
C ILE A 52 -5.10 -15.01 -2.89
N HIS A 53 -5.68 -14.11 -3.69
CA HIS A 53 -5.54 -12.67 -3.51
C HIS A 53 -6.82 -12.08 -2.92
N CYS A 54 -6.66 -10.96 -2.22
CA CYS A 54 -7.74 -10.05 -1.87
C CYS A 54 -8.50 -9.70 -3.14
N SER A 55 -9.76 -10.10 -3.18
CA SER A 55 -10.67 -9.95 -4.30
C SER A 55 -11.97 -9.30 -3.84
N PHE A 56 -12.75 -8.82 -4.80
CA PHE A 56 -14.03 -8.17 -4.55
C PHE A 56 -14.98 -9.05 -3.72
N LEU A 57 -14.99 -10.37 -3.94
CA LEU A 57 -15.83 -11.31 -3.20
C LEU A 57 -15.51 -11.33 -1.71
N LEU A 58 -14.23 -11.19 -1.36
CA LEU A 58 -13.75 -11.21 0.02
C LEU A 58 -13.59 -9.80 0.62
N LYS A 59 -14.00 -8.76 -0.10
CA LYS A 59 -13.84 -7.35 0.31
C LYS A 59 -14.31 -7.12 1.74
N LYS A 60 -15.56 -7.49 2.06
CA LYS A 60 -16.14 -7.26 3.40
C LYS A 60 -15.38 -8.00 4.50
N HIS A 61 -14.88 -9.21 4.21
CA HIS A 61 -14.06 -9.97 5.15
C HIS A 61 -12.74 -9.23 5.45
N TYR A 62 -12.03 -8.80 4.41
CA TYR A 62 -10.77 -8.09 4.58
C TYR A 62 -10.95 -6.70 5.19
N GLN A 63 -12.01 -5.96 4.88
CA GLN A 63 -12.33 -4.69 5.53
C GLN A 63 -12.50 -4.84 7.04
N LYS A 64 -13.28 -5.85 7.49
CA LYS A 64 -13.43 -6.15 8.91
C LYS A 64 -12.10 -6.46 9.58
N ARG A 65 -11.21 -7.18 8.89
CA ARG A 65 -9.87 -7.50 9.39
C ARG A 65 -8.96 -6.28 9.46
N ILE A 66 -8.95 -5.44 8.43
CA ILE A 66 -8.21 -4.17 8.43
C ILE A 66 -8.68 -3.29 9.59
N PHE A 67 -10.00 -3.12 9.73
CA PHE A 67 -10.60 -2.37 10.84
C PHE A 67 -10.16 -2.91 12.19
N SER A 68 -10.27 -4.23 12.40
CA SER A 68 -9.89 -4.87 13.65
C SER A 68 -8.39 -4.72 13.95
N SER A 69 -7.55 -4.82 12.91
CA SER A 69 -6.10 -4.66 13.01
C SER A 69 -5.70 -3.23 13.34
N CYS A 70 -6.35 -2.24 12.72
CA CYS A 70 -6.18 -0.82 13.05
C CYS A 70 -6.58 -0.54 14.50
N ARG A 71 -7.78 -0.95 14.92
CA ARG A 71 -8.25 -0.81 16.31
C ARG A 71 -7.38 -1.53 17.33
N TRP A 72 -6.82 -2.69 16.96
CA TRP A 72 -5.85 -3.37 17.81
C TRP A 72 -4.54 -2.57 17.88
N GLY A 73 -4.00 -2.12 16.75
CA GLY A 73 -2.77 -1.32 16.68
C GLY A 73 -2.87 -0.04 17.49
N LEU A 74 -3.94 0.74 17.32
CA LEU A 74 -4.18 1.98 18.09
C LEU A 74 -4.14 1.72 19.61
N ARG A 75 -4.74 0.63 20.07
CA ARG A 75 -4.72 0.24 21.49
C ARG A 75 -3.34 -0.19 22.00
N HIS A 76 -2.43 -0.57 21.10
CA HIS A 76 -1.07 -1.00 21.42
C HIS A 76 -0.03 0.05 21.01
N GLY A 77 -0.44 1.31 20.87
CA GLY A 77 0.46 2.43 20.63
C GLY A 77 0.89 2.62 19.18
N ILE A 78 0.29 1.94 18.20
CA ILE A 78 0.56 2.23 16.79
C ILE A 78 -0.06 3.57 16.41
N THR A 79 0.77 4.49 15.96
CA THR A 79 0.37 5.86 15.58
C THR A 79 0.46 6.09 14.08
N THR A 80 1.25 5.28 13.37
CA THR A 80 1.47 5.40 11.93
C THR A 80 1.01 4.13 11.20
N PHE A 81 0.15 4.30 10.22
CA PHE A 81 -0.31 3.24 9.35
C PHE A 81 0.15 3.51 7.92
N VAL A 82 0.79 2.52 7.32
CA VAL A 82 1.26 2.57 5.93
C VAL A 82 0.40 1.66 5.09
N ALA A 83 -0.09 2.12 3.94
CA ALA A 83 -0.86 1.30 3.01
C ALA A 83 -0.18 1.26 1.64
N ASP A 84 0.29 0.08 1.23
CA ASP A 84 0.78 -0.13 -0.13
C ASP A 84 -0.39 -0.28 -1.11
N TYR A 85 -0.85 0.86 -1.62
CA TYR A 85 -2.02 0.96 -2.49
C TYR A 85 -1.81 0.34 -3.87
N THR A 86 -0.58 -0.08 -4.20
CA THR A 86 -0.28 -0.78 -5.45
C THR A 86 -0.59 -2.28 -5.36
N THR A 87 -0.93 -2.75 -4.16
CA THR A 87 -1.35 -4.11 -3.88
C THR A 87 -2.87 -4.20 -3.60
N PRO A 88 -3.55 -5.32 -3.91
CA PRO A 88 -5.00 -5.45 -3.71
C PRO A 88 -5.43 -5.22 -2.25
N PHE A 89 -4.72 -5.84 -1.30
CA PHE A 89 -5.01 -5.69 0.12
C PHE A 89 -4.65 -4.31 0.66
N GLY A 90 -3.51 -3.74 0.22
CA GLY A 90 -3.11 -2.39 0.66
C GLY A 90 -4.01 -1.29 0.10
N LEU A 91 -4.54 -1.42 -1.12
CA LEU A 91 -5.55 -0.51 -1.65
C LEU A 91 -6.84 -0.57 -0.82
N LEU A 92 -7.31 -1.77 -0.47
CA LEU A 92 -8.48 -1.92 0.39
C LEU A 92 -8.21 -1.36 1.80
N ALA A 93 -6.99 -1.49 2.29
CA ALA A 93 -6.56 -0.92 3.56
C ALA A 93 -6.62 0.61 3.52
N LEU A 94 -6.07 1.23 2.47
CA LEU A 94 -6.13 2.68 2.28
C LEU A 94 -7.58 3.19 2.31
N GLU A 95 -8.48 2.59 1.52
CA GLU A 95 -9.90 2.96 1.52
C GLU A 95 -10.56 2.84 2.90
N THR A 96 -10.20 1.79 3.65
CA THR A 96 -10.79 1.51 4.96
C THR A 96 -10.26 2.47 6.02
N LEU A 97 -8.97 2.77 6.00
CA LEU A 97 -8.31 3.69 6.93
C LEU A 97 -8.75 5.14 6.69
N CYS A 98 -8.90 5.56 5.44
CA CYS A 98 -9.49 6.86 5.11
C CYS A 98 -10.89 7.03 5.74
N LYS A 99 -11.76 6.02 5.59
CA LYS A 99 -13.09 6.03 6.21
C LYS A 99 -13.04 6.08 7.74
N LEU A 100 -12.05 5.42 8.35
CA LEU A 100 -11.88 5.48 9.80
C LEU A 100 -11.50 6.88 10.27
N ARG A 101 -10.63 7.58 9.52
CA ARG A 101 -10.32 8.98 9.79
C ARG A 101 -11.55 9.88 9.66
N GLU A 102 -12.40 9.65 8.66
CA GLU A 102 -13.68 10.38 8.51
C GLU A 102 -14.60 10.19 9.74
N THR A 103 -14.50 9.05 10.45
CA THR A 103 -15.24 8.80 11.69
C THR A 103 -14.59 9.38 12.96
N GLY A 104 -13.45 10.07 12.84
CA GLY A 104 -12.77 10.75 13.94
C GLY A 104 -11.58 10.00 14.54
N GLU A 105 -11.21 8.83 14.01
CA GLU A 105 -9.99 8.14 14.44
C GLU A 105 -8.74 8.95 14.04
N LYS A 106 -7.81 9.12 14.98
CA LYS A 106 -6.60 9.93 14.79
C LYS A 106 -5.37 9.04 14.70
N PHE A 107 -4.76 9.02 13.53
CA PHE A 107 -3.47 8.38 13.26
C PHE A 107 -2.85 9.00 12.01
N LYS A 108 -1.54 8.85 11.86
CA LYS A 108 -0.82 9.21 10.64
C LYS A 108 -1.06 8.11 9.59
N LEU A 109 -1.53 8.50 8.41
CA LEU A 109 -1.77 7.62 7.29
C LEU A 109 -0.81 7.94 6.15
N LEU A 110 -0.01 6.95 5.78
CA LEU A 110 0.96 7.04 4.69
C LEU A 110 0.53 6.17 3.52
N GLY A 111 0.39 6.79 2.34
CA GLY A 111 0.15 6.09 1.09
C GLY A 111 1.46 5.69 0.43
N LEU A 112 1.68 4.40 0.22
CA LEU A 112 2.91 3.87 -0.39
C LEU A 112 2.66 3.35 -1.81
N GLN A 113 3.48 3.83 -2.75
CA GLN A 113 3.58 3.26 -4.08
C GLN A 113 4.67 2.18 -4.13
N GLY A 114 4.33 0.94 -3.80
CA GLY A 114 5.31 -0.16 -3.79
C GLY A 114 5.75 -0.63 -5.17
N TYR A 115 4.85 -0.58 -6.15
CA TYR A 115 5.09 -0.96 -7.54
C TYR A 115 4.73 0.17 -8.50
N PRO A 116 5.25 0.16 -9.74
CA PRO A 116 4.75 1.06 -10.78
C PRO A 116 3.22 0.95 -10.92
N ILE A 117 2.53 2.08 -11.11
CA ILE A 117 1.05 2.11 -11.24
C ILE A 117 0.57 1.18 -12.36
N SER A 118 1.37 1.05 -13.44
CA SER A 118 1.10 0.16 -14.56
C SER A 118 1.07 -1.34 -14.19
N GLN A 119 1.70 -1.73 -13.07
CA GLN A 119 1.76 -3.11 -12.57
C GLN A 119 0.81 -3.36 -11.39
N ARG A 120 0.09 -2.33 -10.95
CA ARG A 120 -0.83 -2.43 -9.83
C ARG A 120 -1.89 -3.50 -10.07
N LYS A 121 -2.15 -4.28 -9.03
CA LYS A 121 -3.30 -5.19 -8.96
C LYS A 121 -4.31 -4.63 -7.97
N THR A 122 -5.58 -4.58 -8.39
CA THR A 122 -6.68 -4.10 -7.53
C THR A 122 -7.52 -5.30 -7.08
N TYR A 123 -8.13 -5.20 -5.91
CA TYR A 123 -9.07 -6.23 -5.47
C TYR A 123 -10.37 -6.21 -6.30
N ARG A 124 -10.65 -5.11 -7.01
CA ARG A 124 -11.83 -4.93 -7.86
C ARG A 124 -11.73 -5.62 -9.22
N LEU A 125 -10.58 -6.24 -9.54
CA LEU A 125 -10.29 -6.90 -10.83
C LEU A 125 -10.40 -5.98 -12.06
N MET A 126 -10.41 -4.66 -11.85
CA MET A 126 -10.43 -3.62 -12.88
C MET A 126 -9.39 -2.55 -12.55
N LEU A 127 -8.91 -1.83 -13.55
CA LEU A 127 -8.09 -0.63 -13.33
C LEU A 127 -8.93 0.43 -12.63
N GLU A 128 -8.53 0.88 -11.43
CA GLU A 128 -9.18 2.06 -10.84
C GLU A 128 -8.87 3.29 -11.71
N PRO A 129 -9.87 4.14 -12.01
CA PRO A 129 -9.62 5.40 -12.67
C PRO A 129 -8.71 6.26 -11.78
N TYR A 130 -7.76 6.95 -12.42
CA TYR A 130 -6.73 7.73 -11.73
C TYR A 130 -7.30 8.76 -10.74
N ARG A 131 -8.43 9.39 -11.08
CA ARG A 131 -9.09 10.38 -10.23
C ARG A 131 -9.55 9.84 -8.87
N GLU A 132 -10.03 8.59 -8.83
CA GLU A 132 -10.45 7.96 -7.58
C GLU A 132 -9.24 7.69 -6.67
N LEU A 133 -8.10 7.38 -7.27
CA LEU A 133 -6.86 7.18 -6.54
C LEU A 133 -6.30 8.49 -6.02
N GLU A 134 -6.25 9.51 -6.86
CA GLU A 134 -5.84 10.86 -6.48
C GLU A 134 -6.64 11.36 -5.27
N ARG A 135 -7.96 11.15 -5.27
CA ARG A 135 -8.82 11.47 -4.12
C ARG A 135 -8.44 10.71 -2.86
N LEU A 136 -8.05 9.44 -2.96
CA LEU A 136 -7.57 8.66 -1.81
C LEU A 136 -6.20 9.14 -1.32
N TYR A 137 -5.32 9.53 -2.24
CA TYR A 137 -3.97 10.01 -1.92
C TYR A 137 -3.99 11.36 -1.19
N LEU A 138 -4.90 12.26 -1.58
CA LEU A 138 -5.10 13.54 -0.91
C LEU A 138 -5.60 13.40 0.54
N GLN A 139 -6.06 12.22 0.94
CA GLN A 139 -6.45 11.92 2.32
C GLN A 139 -5.32 11.30 3.15
N CYS A 140 -4.16 11.03 2.55
CA CYS A 140 -2.96 10.61 3.26
C CYS A 140 -2.23 11.84 3.81
N ASP A 141 -1.61 11.70 4.98
CA ASP A 141 -0.75 12.75 5.54
C ASP A 141 0.57 12.84 4.79
N GLU A 142 1.08 11.68 4.34
CA GLU A 142 2.30 11.58 3.54
C GLU A 142 2.11 10.57 2.41
N GLN A 143 2.78 10.83 1.30
CA GLN A 143 2.81 9.95 0.13
C GLN A 143 4.26 9.57 -0.14
N CYS A 144 4.55 8.27 -0.17
CA CYS A 144 5.86 7.76 -0.53
C CYS A 144 5.75 7.04 -1.85
N CYS A 145 6.30 7.68 -2.88
CA CYS A 145 6.48 7.09 -4.18
C CYS A 145 7.95 7.19 -4.55
N ASP A 146 8.52 6.07 -4.99
CA ASP A 146 9.81 6.06 -5.65
C ASP A 146 9.66 5.19 -6.89
N GLY A 147 10.25 5.62 -8.00
CA GLY A 147 10.31 4.86 -9.24
C GLY A 147 11.19 3.61 -9.13
N ALA A 148 11.98 3.48 -8.07
CA ALA A 148 12.86 2.34 -7.84
C ALA A 148 12.09 1.07 -7.42
N PRO A 149 12.20 -0.06 -8.15
CA PRO A 149 11.44 -1.31 -7.92
C PRO A 149 11.63 -1.99 -6.55
N LEU A 150 12.59 -1.54 -5.73
CA LEU A 150 12.91 -2.11 -4.42
C LEU A 150 12.84 -1.09 -3.28
N TYR A 151 12.49 0.18 -3.58
CA TYR A 151 12.45 1.23 -2.56
C TYR A 151 11.51 0.85 -1.42
N ALA A 152 10.27 0.49 -1.74
CA ALA A 152 9.26 0.14 -0.75
C ALA A 152 9.72 -1.01 0.15
N VAL A 153 10.32 -2.05 -0.41
CA VAL A 153 10.81 -3.20 0.36
C VAL A 153 11.96 -2.80 1.29
N ARG A 154 12.93 -2.03 0.78
CA ARG A 154 14.16 -1.69 1.52
C ARG A 154 14.03 -0.57 2.53
N LYS A 155 13.09 0.36 2.31
CA LYS A 155 12.96 1.59 3.09
C LYS A 155 11.71 1.63 3.95
N VAL A 156 10.62 1.03 3.48
CA VAL A 156 9.32 1.15 4.15
C VAL A 156 8.90 -0.16 4.81
N TYR A 157 8.99 -1.28 4.09
CA TYR A 157 8.62 -2.59 4.61
C TYR A 157 9.57 -3.03 5.73
N SER A 158 10.87 -2.83 5.54
CA SER A 158 11.90 -3.09 6.53
C SER A 158 11.89 -2.11 7.71
N ALA A 159 11.18 -0.99 7.63
CA ALA A 159 11.09 -0.02 8.73
C ALA A 159 9.80 -0.16 9.55
N ALA A 160 8.79 -0.87 9.04
CA ALA A 160 7.56 -1.15 9.80
C ALA A 160 7.75 -2.37 10.71
N GLY A 161 7.58 -2.18 12.03
CA GLY A 161 7.67 -3.27 13.01
C GLY A 161 6.48 -4.22 13.01
N LEU A 162 5.34 -3.80 12.44
CA LEU A 162 4.15 -4.63 12.29
C LEU A 162 3.69 -4.68 10.83
N HIS A 163 3.43 -5.88 10.35
CA HIS A 163 2.93 -6.13 9.01
C HIS A 163 1.55 -6.75 9.11
N CYS A 164 0.54 -6.07 8.57
CA CYS A 164 -0.79 -6.62 8.38
C CYS A 164 -0.97 -7.04 6.92
N THR A 165 -1.24 -8.31 6.71
CA THR A 165 -1.47 -8.87 5.37
C THR A 165 -2.80 -9.60 5.35
N GLU A 166 -3.17 -10.12 4.18
CA GLU A 166 -4.27 -11.06 4.03
C GLU A 166 -4.16 -12.31 4.93
N ASN A 167 -2.98 -12.64 5.46
CA ASN A 167 -2.80 -13.77 6.39
C ASN A 167 -2.95 -13.37 7.86
N GLY A 168 -2.92 -12.08 8.17
CA GLY A 168 -3.04 -11.57 9.53
C GLY A 168 -1.88 -10.64 9.87
N LEU A 169 -1.69 -10.46 11.17
CA LEU A 169 -0.63 -9.64 11.74
C LEU A 169 0.65 -10.47 11.87
N ILE A 170 1.78 -9.85 11.52
CA ILE A 170 3.12 -10.40 11.60
C ILE A 170 3.97 -9.36 12.33
N ILE A 171 4.66 -9.79 13.39
CA ILE A 171 5.58 -8.94 14.15
C ILE A 171 6.97 -9.12 13.57
N MET A 172 7.60 -8.01 13.16
CA MET A 172 8.95 -8.00 12.59
C MET A 172 9.97 -7.92 13.73
N ARG A 173 10.30 -9.09 14.28
CA ARG A 173 11.06 -9.26 15.52
C ARG A 173 12.44 -8.58 15.52
N PHE A 174 13.10 -8.50 14.37
CA PHE A 174 14.44 -7.93 14.25
C PHE A 174 14.48 -6.40 14.44
N LEU A 175 13.37 -5.68 14.21
CA LEU A 175 13.32 -4.21 14.35
C LEU A 175 12.93 -3.75 15.76
N LEU A 176 12.31 -4.64 16.54
CA LEU A 176 11.87 -4.32 17.90
C LEU A 176 12.98 -4.54 18.94
N MET A 177 14.04 -5.26 18.59
CA MET A 177 15.17 -5.54 19.50
C MET A 177 16.31 -4.52 19.38
N ASP A 178 16.43 -3.81 18.25
CA ASP A 178 17.46 -2.77 18.07
C ASP A 178 17.22 -1.50 18.91
N ASN A 179 15.97 -1.27 19.35
CA ASN A 179 15.62 -0.16 20.25
C ASN A 179 15.86 -0.46 21.75
N GLN A 180 16.54 -1.57 22.08
CA GLN A 180 16.88 -1.94 23.46
C GLN A 180 18.40 -1.91 23.73
N ILE A 181 19.19 -1.33 22.83
CA ILE A 181 20.64 -1.20 22.99
C ILE A 181 21.02 0.29 22.92
N GLU A 182 20.89 1.00 24.04
CA GLU A 182 21.78 2.12 24.34
C GLU A 182 22.62 1.75 25.58
N PRO A 183 23.95 1.97 25.56
CA PRO A 183 24.82 1.80 26.73
C PRO A 183 24.63 2.90 27.79
#